data_AF-A0A1S3BDX8-F1
#
_entry.id   AF-A0A1S3BDX8-F1
#
_cell.length_a   1.000
_cell.length_b   1.000
_cell.length_c   1.000
_cell.angle_alpha   90.00
_cell.angle_beta   90.00
_cell.angle_gamma   90.00
#
_symmetry.space_group_name_H-M   'P 1'
#
loop_
_entity.id
_entity.type
_entity.pdbx_description
1 polymer ?
#
loop_
_entity_poly.entity_id
_entity_poly.type
_entity_poly.pdbx_seq_one_letter_code
_entity_poly.pdbx_strand_id
1 'polypeptide(L)'
;MAANRPLHFPFKNPNTLLDSSRNSSSVPFSRTYAIGDSKIKNRIACEIKNFENTYQWTIESVPGTTDSFCSIQNSASISTSVPMAAASAAVAALELTSKTDAKKICLFFCPETKTLAEKIADESDGIDLRSISWRKFEDGFPNIFIPNAQGIRGQHVAFLASFSSPSVIFEQLSVIYALPKLFVSSFTLVLPFFPTGTFERMEDEGDVATAFTLARILSHIPISRGGPTSLVTFDIHALQERFYFGDNILPCFESGIPLLKNRLQQLPDSDNIAIAFPDDGAWKRFHKQLQHFPTIVCAKVREGDQRIVRLKEGEPKGRHVVIVDDLVQSGGTLRECQKVLAAHGAAKISAYVTHGIFPNKSWQRFEHDNGGNPENGLTYFWITDSCPLTVKEVANRAPFEVLSLAGSIAAALRI
;
A
#
# COMPACT_ATOMS: atom_id res chain seq x y z
N MET A 1 40.20 23.59 38.29
CA MET A 1 40.80 24.84 37.76
C MET A 1 41.05 24.59 36.28
N ALA A 2 40.09 24.93 35.40
CA ALA A 2 40.08 26.13 34.55
C ALA A 2 41.30 26.18 33.60
N ALA A 3 41.20 26.34 32.27
CA ALA A 3 40.11 26.54 31.33
C ALA A 3 40.68 26.28 29.91
N ASN A 4 39.85 25.96 28.92
CA ASN A 4 40.17 26.32 27.53
C ASN A 4 38.88 26.62 26.74
N ARG A 5 38.90 27.80 26.09
CA ARG A 5 37.79 28.50 25.44
C ARG A 5 37.52 28.04 23.99
N PRO A 6 36.32 28.29 23.44
CA PRO A 6 35.92 27.94 22.08
C PRO A 6 36.34 29.00 21.05
N LEU A 7 36.49 28.58 19.78
CA LEU A 7 36.79 29.43 18.63
C LEU A 7 35.50 29.93 17.95
N HIS A 8 35.36 31.25 17.84
CA HIS A 8 34.37 31.97 17.03
C HIS A 8 35.03 32.47 15.74
N PHE A 9 34.36 32.34 14.59
CA PHE A 9 34.71 33.03 13.34
C PHE A 9 33.65 34.10 13.00
N PRO A 10 34.05 35.32 12.59
CA PRO A 10 33.12 36.42 12.35
C PRO A 10 32.67 36.54 10.89
N PHE A 11 31.40 36.93 10.73
CA PHE A 11 30.80 37.47 9.52
C PHE A 11 31.45 38.80 9.10
N LYS A 12 31.60 39.03 7.78
CA LYS A 12 31.73 40.37 7.20
C LYS A 12 30.85 40.51 5.95
N ASN A 13 29.95 41.49 6.03
CA ASN A 13 29.15 42.07 4.96
C ASN A 13 29.96 43.19 4.25
N PRO A 14 29.65 43.52 2.99
CA PRO A 14 29.64 44.92 2.59
C PRO A 14 28.38 45.32 1.78
N ASN A 15 27.76 46.44 2.20
CA ASN A 15 26.82 47.25 1.41
C ASN A 15 27.57 47.89 0.21
N THR A 16 26.98 48.21 -0.96
CA THR A 16 26.00 49.29 -1.18
C THR A 16 25.38 49.25 -2.60
N LEU A 17 24.17 49.83 -2.68
CA LEU A 17 23.26 50.10 -3.80
C LEU A 17 23.83 50.81 -5.05
N LEU A 18 23.29 50.48 -6.23
CA LEU A 18 22.75 51.43 -7.22
C LEU A 18 21.98 50.72 -8.36
N ASP A 19 21.15 51.50 -9.03
CA ASP A 19 19.85 51.18 -9.61
C ASP A 19 19.86 50.94 -11.13
N SER A 20 18.76 50.32 -11.62
CA SER A 20 18.13 50.44 -12.95
C SER A 20 18.63 49.65 -14.19
N SER A 21 17.62 49.01 -14.82
CA SER A 21 17.42 48.75 -16.26
C SER A 21 17.73 47.36 -16.87
N ARG A 22 16.64 46.69 -17.30
CA ARG A 22 16.42 45.87 -18.51
C ARG A 22 17.54 44.92 -19.01
N ASN A 23 17.28 43.61 -18.99
CA ASN A 23 16.88 42.81 -20.17
C ASN A 23 16.93 41.31 -19.89
N SER A 24 15.91 40.60 -20.41
CA SER A 24 15.83 39.15 -20.52
C SER A 24 16.92 38.59 -21.45
N SER A 25 17.73 37.65 -20.95
CA SER A 25 18.44 36.70 -21.81
C SER A 25 18.70 35.38 -21.08
N SER A 26 18.07 34.33 -21.58
CA SER A 26 18.26 32.94 -21.20
C SER A 26 19.65 32.45 -21.63
N VAL A 27 20.47 32.00 -20.68
CA VAL A 27 21.74 31.32 -20.96
C VAL A 27 21.47 29.82 -21.08
N PRO A 28 21.84 29.12 -22.17
CA PRO A 28 21.64 27.69 -22.28
C PRO A 28 22.74 26.93 -21.52
N PHE A 29 22.30 25.96 -20.71
CA PHE A 29 23.16 25.08 -19.92
C PHE A 29 23.44 23.80 -20.74
N SER A 30 24.64 23.65 -21.30
CA SER A 30 25.04 22.40 -21.97
C SER A 30 25.84 21.52 -21.02
N ARG A 31 25.35 20.31 -20.71
CA ARG A 31 26.12 19.24 -20.06
C ARG A 31 26.40 18.12 -21.05
N THR A 32 27.68 17.82 -21.26
CA THR A 32 28.14 16.71 -22.08
C THR A 32 28.55 15.55 -21.17
N TYR A 33 27.95 14.37 -21.34
CA TYR A 33 28.42 13.15 -20.69
C TYR A 33 29.23 12.32 -21.68
N ALA A 34 30.47 11.99 -21.32
CA ALA A 34 31.29 11.04 -22.06
C ALA A 34 31.28 9.70 -21.29
N ILE A 35 30.68 8.67 -21.90
CA ILE A 35 30.85 7.28 -21.46
C ILE A 35 31.86 6.65 -22.42
N GLY A 36 33.02 6.25 -21.91
CA GLY A 36 33.96 5.41 -22.64
C GLY A 36 33.91 3.99 -22.09
N ASP A 37 33.78 2.98 -22.95
CA ASP A 37 34.97 2.34 -23.49
C ASP A 37 34.73 1.64 -24.86
N SER A 38 35.71 1.79 -25.74
CA SER A 38 36.00 1.16 -27.04
C SER A 38 34.91 0.92 -28.11
N LYS A 39 35.12 1.59 -29.26
CA LYS A 39 34.65 1.28 -30.64
C LYS A 39 33.14 1.35 -30.92
N ILE A 40 32.63 2.57 -31.08
CA ILE A 40 31.76 3.09 -32.18
C ILE A 40 31.41 4.53 -31.77
N LYS A 41 31.89 5.54 -32.51
CA LYS A 41 31.56 6.95 -32.25
C LYS A 41 30.31 7.35 -33.03
N ASN A 42 29.13 7.01 -32.53
CA ASN A 42 27.90 7.69 -32.95
C ASN A 42 27.71 8.92 -32.07
N ARG A 43 28.02 10.11 -32.62
CA ARG A 43 27.73 11.39 -31.97
C ARG A 43 26.27 11.73 -32.18
N ILE A 44 25.46 11.61 -31.13
CA ILE A 44 24.11 12.18 -31.11
C ILE A 44 24.23 13.57 -30.47
N ALA A 45 23.92 14.61 -31.23
CA ALA A 45 23.77 15.97 -30.73
C ALA A 45 22.26 16.27 -30.67
N CYS A 46 21.73 16.50 -29.47
CA CYS A 46 20.36 16.99 -29.28
C CYS A 46 20.43 18.45 -28.86
N GLU A 47 19.70 19.31 -29.56
CA GLU A 47 19.57 20.73 -29.27
C GLU A 47 18.09 21.06 -29.02
N ILE A 48 17.78 21.63 -27.85
CA ILE A 48 16.42 22.05 -27.49
C ILE A 48 16.28 23.52 -27.90
N LYS A 49 15.44 23.79 -28.91
CA LYS A 49 15.36 25.12 -29.52
C LYS A 49 14.23 26.03 -29.04
N ASN A 50 13.23 25.56 -28.29
CA ASN A 50 12.23 26.47 -27.74
C ASN A 50 11.40 25.89 -26.57
N PHE A 51 10.85 26.78 -25.73
CA PHE A 51 9.99 26.48 -24.57
C PHE A 51 8.59 27.10 -24.71
N GLU A 52 8.01 27.06 -25.90
CA GLU A 52 6.62 27.51 -26.11
C GLU A 52 5.79 26.36 -26.71
N ASN A 53 4.71 26.02 -26.00
CA ASN A 53 3.73 24.94 -26.21
C ASN A 53 4.07 23.54 -25.64
N THR A 54 3.29 23.17 -24.63
CA THR A 54 3.14 21.82 -24.09
C THR A 54 2.57 20.93 -25.20
N TYR A 55 3.16 19.73 -25.39
CA TYR A 55 2.70 18.63 -26.26
C TYR A 55 3.25 18.50 -27.69
N GLN A 56 4.45 18.98 -28.01
CA GLN A 56 5.14 18.49 -29.22
C GLN A 56 6.68 18.50 -29.05
N TRP A 57 7.28 17.32 -29.21
CA TRP A 57 8.74 17.16 -29.31
C TRP A 57 9.06 16.64 -30.72
N THR A 58 9.93 17.34 -31.45
CA THR A 58 10.46 16.87 -32.73
C THR A 58 11.95 16.55 -32.57
N ILE A 59 12.34 15.33 -32.96
CA ILE A 59 13.74 14.92 -33.10
C ILE A 59 14.03 14.93 -34.59
N GLU A 60 14.93 15.81 -35.03
CA GLU A 60 15.49 15.74 -36.38
C GLU A 60 16.81 14.96 -36.36
N SER A 61 16.91 13.93 -37.21
CA SER A 61 18.16 13.22 -37.45
C SER A 61 19.02 13.97 -38.46
N VAL A 62 20.32 14.15 -38.17
CA VAL A 62 21.32 14.57 -39.17
C VAL A 62 21.66 13.37 -40.08
N PRO A 63 21.80 13.51 -41.41
CA PRO A 63 21.85 12.37 -42.32
C PRO A 63 23.16 11.59 -42.17
N GLY A 64 23.05 10.27 -42.06
CA GLY A 64 24.20 9.37 -42.17
C GLY A 64 24.17 8.13 -41.28
N THR A 65 23.08 7.37 -41.25
CA THR A 65 23.10 5.95 -40.82
C THR A 65 21.91 5.21 -41.43
N THR A 66 22.18 4.15 -42.19
CA THR A 66 21.20 3.19 -42.69
C THR A 66 21.02 2.11 -41.62
N ASP A 67 20.11 2.31 -40.66
CA ASP A 67 19.54 1.23 -39.85
C ASP A 67 18.18 1.68 -39.32
N SER A 68 17.18 0.81 -39.45
CA SER A 68 15.77 1.10 -39.19
C SER A 68 15.46 0.99 -37.69
N PHE A 69 15.32 2.14 -37.03
CA PHE A 69 14.72 2.21 -35.69
C PHE A 69 13.20 2.38 -35.81
N CYS A 70 12.45 1.54 -35.10
CA CYS A 70 11.00 1.63 -35.01
C CYS A 70 10.61 2.87 -34.19
N SER A 71 10.12 3.90 -34.87
CA SER A 71 9.58 5.11 -34.26
C SER A 71 8.18 4.83 -33.71
N ILE A 72 8.00 4.95 -32.39
CA ILE A 72 6.67 4.99 -31.78
C ILE A 72 6.13 6.40 -32.02
N GLN A 73 5.45 6.60 -33.15
CA GLN A 73 4.62 7.78 -33.37
C GLN A 73 3.23 7.55 -32.76
N ASN A 74 2.83 8.45 -31.86
CA ASN A 74 1.45 8.55 -31.40
C ASN A 74 0.63 9.12 -32.57
N SER A 75 -0.08 8.26 -33.29
CA SER A 75 -0.78 8.62 -34.53
C SER A 75 -2.17 9.16 -34.24
N ALA A 76 -2.30 10.49 -34.20
CA ALA A 76 -3.50 11.15 -34.69
C ALA A 76 -3.19 11.66 -36.11
N SER A 77 -4.04 11.28 -37.07
CA SER A 77 -4.00 11.59 -38.50
C SER A 77 -3.06 10.74 -39.39
N ILE A 78 -3.65 9.74 -40.05
CA ILE A 78 -3.14 9.20 -41.33
C ILE A 78 -4.31 9.20 -42.31
N SER A 79 -4.21 10.04 -43.34
CA SER A 79 -5.03 9.96 -44.56
C SER A 79 -4.24 9.18 -45.62
N THR A 80 -4.55 7.90 -45.82
CA THR A 80 -4.19 7.18 -47.05
C THR A 80 -5.23 6.09 -47.33
N SER A 81 -5.71 6.09 -48.58
CA SER A 81 -6.74 5.20 -49.11
C SER A 81 -6.28 3.74 -49.17
N VAL A 82 -6.88 2.87 -48.35
CA VAL A 82 -6.79 1.41 -48.46
C VAL A 82 -8.19 0.87 -48.79
N PRO A 83 -8.38 -0.08 -49.73
CA PRO A 83 -9.69 -0.60 -50.07
C PRO A 83 -10.36 -1.29 -48.86
N MET A 84 -11.62 -0.92 -48.61
CA MET A 84 -12.47 -1.31 -47.46
C MET A 84 -12.51 -2.83 -47.15
N ALA A 85 -12.28 -3.70 -48.14
CA ALA A 85 -12.28 -5.15 -47.93
C ALA A 85 -11.06 -5.66 -47.14
N ALA A 86 -9.90 -5.02 -47.26
CA ALA A 86 -8.69 -5.41 -46.52
C ALA A 86 -8.72 -4.88 -45.07
N ALA A 87 -9.36 -3.74 -44.85
CA ALA A 87 -9.58 -3.17 -43.51
C ALA A 87 -10.53 -4.04 -42.67
N SER A 88 -11.60 -4.59 -43.26
CA SER A 88 -12.54 -5.47 -42.55
C SER A 88 -11.91 -6.81 -42.12
N ALA A 89 -11.07 -7.42 -42.96
CA ALA A 89 -10.35 -8.64 -42.61
C ALA A 89 -9.24 -8.40 -41.58
N ALA A 90 -8.55 -7.25 -41.63
CA ALA A 90 -7.56 -6.87 -40.63
C ALA A 90 -8.19 -6.51 -39.28
N VAL A 91 -9.38 -5.89 -39.27
CA VAL A 91 -10.15 -5.61 -38.05
C VAL A 91 -10.73 -6.90 -37.45
N ALA A 92 -11.25 -7.82 -38.28
CA ALA A 92 -11.70 -9.13 -37.80
C ALA A 92 -10.53 -10.02 -37.29
N ALA A 93 -9.33 -9.90 -37.88
CA ALA A 93 -8.11 -10.55 -37.40
C ALA A 93 -7.51 -9.87 -36.15
N LEU A 94 -7.72 -8.56 -35.95
CA LEU A 94 -7.38 -7.86 -34.71
C LEU A 94 -8.38 -8.16 -33.59
N GLU A 95 -9.67 -8.34 -33.91
CA GLU A 95 -10.71 -8.70 -32.93
C GLU A 95 -10.61 -10.17 -32.50
N LEU A 96 -10.04 -11.06 -33.34
CA LEU A 96 -9.71 -12.43 -32.93
C LEU A 96 -8.39 -12.56 -32.15
N THR A 97 -7.53 -11.54 -32.15
CA THR A 97 -6.22 -11.56 -31.44
C THR A 97 -6.15 -10.62 -30.24
N SER A 98 -7.24 -9.95 -29.87
CA SER A 98 -7.33 -9.13 -28.65
C SER A 98 -7.88 -9.89 -27.42
N LYS A 99 -7.79 -11.23 -27.40
CA LYS A 99 -7.58 -11.90 -26.11
C LYS A 99 -6.18 -11.50 -25.65
N THR A 100 -6.09 -10.37 -24.95
CA THR A 100 -4.94 -10.03 -24.12
C THR A 100 -4.59 -11.29 -23.35
N ASP A 101 -3.42 -11.87 -23.64
CA ASP A 101 -2.88 -13.00 -22.92
C ASP A 101 -2.73 -12.54 -21.47
N ALA A 102 -3.75 -12.79 -20.66
CA ALA A 102 -3.81 -12.28 -19.30
C ALA A 102 -2.60 -12.82 -18.58
N LYS A 103 -1.73 -11.93 -18.07
CA LYS A 103 -0.50 -12.33 -17.37
C LYS A 103 -0.88 -13.31 -16.27
N LYS A 104 -0.45 -14.57 -16.41
CA LYS A 104 -0.63 -15.57 -15.37
C LYS A 104 0.33 -15.33 -14.22
N ILE A 105 -0.19 -15.40 -13.00
CA ILE A 105 0.55 -15.13 -11.77
C ILE A 105 0.61 -16.41 -10.96
N CYS A 106 1.82 -16.87 -10.67
CA CYS A 106 2.03 -17.94 -9.69
C CYS A 106 1.97 -17.35 -8.27
N LEU A 107 0.84 -17.55 -7.58
CA LEU A 107 0.65 -17.08 -6.21
C LEU A 107 1.06 -18.16 -5.21
N PHE A 108 2.19 -17.94 -4.55
CA PHE A 108 2.59 -18.69 -3.36
C PHE A 108 1.96 -18.07 -2.11
N PHE A 109 1.77 -18.86 -1.06
CA PHE A 109 1.18 -18.41 0.20
C PHE A 109 1.77 -19.15 1.40
N CYS A 110 1.74 -18.52 2.58
CA CYS A 110 2.09 -19.18 3.82
C CYS A 110 0.89 -19.97 4.39
N PRO A 111 1.10 -20.95 5.29
CA PRO A 111 0.01 -21.82 5.76
C PRO A 111 -1.15 -21.07 6.41
N GLU A 112 -0.85 -19.94 7.05
CA GLU A 112 -1.84 -19.12 7.75
C GLU A 112 -2.83 -18.44 6.79
N THR A 113 -2.39 -18.09 5.57
CA THR A 113 -3.17 -17.34 4.58
C THR A 113 -3.86 -18.24 3.55
N LYS A 114 -3.83 -19.57 3.72
CA LYS A 114 -4.39 -20.54 2.76
C LYS A 114 -5.81 -20.18 2.31
N THR A 115 -6.71 -19.91 3.25
CA THR A 115 -8.11 -19.59 2.94
C THR A 115 -8.26 -18.28 2.16
N LEU A 116 -7.42 -17.28 2.43
CA LEU A 116 -7.39 -16.03 1.67
C LEU A 116 -6.79 -16.26 0.27
N ALA A 117 -5.74 -17.08 0.15
CA ALA A 117 -5.15 -17.43 -1.14
C ALA A 117 -6.15 -18.14 -2.05
N GLU A 118 -6.92 -19.09 -1.52
CA GLU A 118 -8.01 -19.78 -2.23
C GLU A 118 -9.03 -18.77 -2.76
N LYS A 119 -9.53 -17.87 -1.89
CA LYS A 119 -10.44 -16.80 -2.32
C LYS A 119 -9.83 -15.89 -3.39
N ILE A 120 -8.56 -15.50 -3.27
CA ILE A 120 -7.88 -14.65 -4.28
C ILE A 120 -7.83 -15.36 -5.65
N ALA A 121 -7.59 -16.66 -5.67
CA ALA A 121 -7.58 -17.43 -6.91
C ALA A 121 -8.99 -17.52 -7.52
N ASP A 122 -10.02 -17.65 -6.70
CA ASP A 122 -11.42 -17.68 -7.16
C ASP A 122 -11.87 -16.35 -7.81
N GLU A 123 -11.23 -15.23 -7.49
CA GLU A 123 -11.50 -13.91 -8.11
C GLU A 123 -10.94 -13.80 -9.56
N SER A 124 -10.09 -14.73 -10.00
CA SER A 124 -9.33 -14.57 -11.24
C SER A 124 -8.74 -15.87 -11.81
N ASP A 125 -9.17 -16.26 -13.01
CA ASP A 125 -8.55 -17.36 -13.78
C ASP A 125 -7.05 -17.15 -14.12
N GLY A 126 -6.54 -15.92 -13.96
CA GLY A 126 -5.14 -15.57 -14.14
C GLY A 126 -4.23 -15.87 -12.94
N ILE A 127 -4.76 -16.37 -11.82
CA ILE A 127 -3.99 -16.62 -10.59
C ILE A 127 -3.88 -18.12 -10.32
N ASP A 128 -2.67 -18.65 -10.50
CA ASP A 128 -2.36 -20.07 -10.26
C ASP A 128 -1.75 -20.23 -8.85
N LEU A 129 -2.44 -20.95 -7.96
CA LEU A 129 -1.93 -21.22 -6.63
C LEU A 129 -0.74 -22.17 -6.65
N ARG A 130 0.27 -21.85 -5.83
CA ARG A 130 1.47 -22.67 -5.62
C ARG A 130 1.71 -22.89 -4.14
N SER A 131 1.99 -24.14 -3.77
CA SER A 131 2.30 -24.52 -2.39
C SER A 131 3.79 -24.40 -2.09
N ILE A 132 4.13 -24.20 -0.83
CA ILE A 132 5.49 -24.33 -0.28
C ILE A 132 5.46 -25.41 0.81
N SER A 133 6.51 -26.23 0.88
CA SER A 133 6.69 -27.21 1.93
C SER A 133 7.41 -26.58 3.13
N TRP A 134 6.65 -26.19 4.15
CA TRP A 134 7.12 -25.55 5.38
C TRP A 134 7.54 -26.58 6.45
N ARG A 135 8.69 -27.25 6.27
CA ARG A 135 9.22 -28.21 7.25
C ARG A 135 10.17 -27.53 8.23
N LYS A 136 10.50 -28.24 9.31
CA LYS A 136 11.51 -27.82 10.31
C LYS A 136 12.49 -28.96 10.56
N PHE A 137 13.72 -28.62 10.92
CA PHE A 137 14.67 -29.57 11.50
C PHE A 137 14.27 -29.90 12.94
N GLU A 138 14.93 -30.90 13.55
CA GLU A 138 14.65 -31.34 14.93
C GLU A 138 14.92 -30.25 15.97
N ASP A 139 15.83 -29.31 15.69
CA ASP A 139 16.12 -28.13 16.52
C ASP A 139 15.13 -26.97 16.34
N GLY A 140 14.13 -27.13 15.46
CA GLY A 140 13.08 -26.16 15.20
C GLY A 140 13.40 -25.12 14.13
N PHE A 141 14.62 -25.10 13.56
CA PHE A 141 14.95 -24.18 12.47
C PHE A 141 14.26 -24.57 11.15
N PRO A 142 13.97 -23.61 10.24
CA PRO A 142 13.23 -23.90 9.01
C PRO A 142 13.99 -24.80 8.01
N ASN A 143 13.31 -25.81 7.47
CA ASN A 143 13.76 -26.69 6.38
C ASN A 143 12.78 -26.60 5.20
N ILE A 144 12.73 -25.41 4.60
CA ILE A 144 11.71 -25.03 3.63
C ILE A 144 12.08 -25.54 2.22
N PHE A 145 11.10 -26.04 1.49
CA PHE A 145 11.27 -26.49 0.10
C PHE A 145 10.18 -25.91 -0.80
N ILE A 146 10.57 -25.41 -1.97
CA ILE A 146 9.66 -24.88 -3.00
C ILE A 146 9.54 -25.94 -4.11
N PRO A 147 8.42 -26.69 -4.16
CA PRO A 147 8.20 -27.68 -5.22
C PRO A 147 8.16 -27.02 -6.60
N ASN A 148 8.71 -27.72 -7.60
CA ASN A 148 8.72 -27.26 -8.99
C ASN A 148 9.31 -25.84 -9.19
N ALA A 149 10.38 -25.49 -8.46
CA ALA A 149 11.06 -24.19 -8.58
C ALA A 149 11.57 -23.88 -10.01
N GLN A 150 11.79 -24.90 -10.85
CA GLN A 150 12.15 -24.73 -12.26
C GLN A 150 10.96 -24.23 -13.10
N GLY A 151 9.74 -24.61 -12.73
CA GLY A 151 8.53 -24.28 -13.47
C GLY A 151 8.17 -22.80 -13.43
N ILE A 152 8.62 -22.05 -12.42
CA ILE A 152 8.29 -20.62 -12.27
C ILE A 152 9.26 -19.66 -12.98
N ARG A 153 10.29 -20.19 -13.67
CA ARG A 153 11.24 -19.38 -14.42
C ARG A 153 10.52 -18.59 -15.51
N GLY A 154 10.82 -17.30 -15.61
CA GLY A 154 10.16 -16.41 -16.58
C GLY A 154 8.69 -16.09 -16.27
N GLN A 155 8.14 -16.55 -15.15
CA GLN A 155 6.77 -16.24 -14.74
C GLN A 155 6.69 -15.04 -13.80
N HIS A 156 5.50 -14.45 -13.70
CA HIS A 156 5.18 -13.47 -12.66
C HIS A 156 4.84 -14.23 -11.37
N VAL A 157 5.52 -13.89 -10.28
CA VAL A 157 5.39 -14.61 -9.01
C VAL A 157 4.93 -13.65 -7.93
N ALA A 158 3.94 -14.07 -7.15
CA ALA A 158 3.50 -13.35 -5.96
C ALA A 158 3.65 -14.24 -4.72
N PHE A 159 3.89 -13.63 -3.56
CA PHE A 159 3.87 -14.32 -2.29
C PHE A 159 2.93 -13.62 -1.31
N LEU A 160 1.87 -14.31 -0.90
CA LEU A 160 0.93 -13.87 0.15
C LEU A 160 1.47 -14.26 1.53
N ALA A 161 2.08 -13.28 2.19
CA ALA A 161 2.69 -13.41 3.50
C ALA A 161 1.70 -13.09 4.63
N SER A 162 1.99 -13.59 5.83
CA SER A 162 1.35 -13.18 7.09
C SER A 162 2.41 -13.13 8.18
N PHE A 163 2.71 -11.95 8.69
CA PHE A 163 3.73 -11.76 9.73
C PHE A 163 3.11 -11.82 11.13
N SER A 164 2.57 -12.99 11.49
CA SER A 164 1.84 -13.21 12.75
C SER A 164 2.73 -13.26 14.00
N SER A 165 4.01 -13.64 13.85
CA SER A 165 4.97 -13.76 14.94
C SER A 165 6.42 -13.66 14.46
N PRO A 166 7.40 -13.34 15.32
CA PRO A 166 8.82 -13.27 14.92
C PRO A 166 9.36 -14.55 14.29
N SER A 167 8.95 -15.73 14.78
CA SER A 167 9.38 -17.01 14.21
C SER A 167 8.81 -17.23 12.81
N VAL A 168 7.53 -16.88 12.61
CA VAL A 168 6.84 -16.94 11.33
C VAL A 168 7.40 -15.91 10.31
N ILE A 169 7.85 -14.75 10.78
CA ILE A 169 8.59 -13.78 9.96
C ILE A 169 9.91 -14.37 9.48
N PHE A 170 10.69 -14.94 10.41
CA PHE A 170 12.02 -15.49 10.10
C PHE A 170 11.96 -16.59 9.03
N GLU A 171 11.03 -17.54 9.13
CA GLU A 171 10.85 -18.58 8.11
C GLU A 171 10.40 -18.00 6.76
N GLN A 172 9.48 -17.04 6.74
CA GLN A 172 8.98 -16.44 5.50
C GLN A 172 10.01 -15.56 4.79
N LEU A 173 10.89 -14.86 5.52
CA LEU A 173 11.99 -14.10 4.92
C LEU A 173 12.88 -14.98 4.03
N SER A 174 13.08 -16.25 4.42
CA SER A 174 13.85 -17.21 3.61
C SER A 174 13.22 -17.44 2.23
N VAL A 175 11.89 -17.57 2.18
CA VAL A 175 11.12 -17.72 0.94
C VAL A 175 11.11 -16.43 0.13
N ILE A 176 10.84 -15.30 0.79
CA ILE A 176 10.78 -13.97 0.16
C ILE A 176 12.11 -13.64 -0.51
N TYR A 177 13.24 -13.99 0.11
CA TYR A 177 14.56 -13.79 -0.48
C TYR A 177 14.86 -14.81 -1.59
N ALA A 178 14.33 -16.03 -1.51
CA ALA A 178 14.61 -17.08 -2.48
C ALA A 178 13.85 -16.89 -3.81
N LEU A 179 12.55 -16.58 -3.76
CA LEU A 179 11.67 -16.55 -4.94
C LEU A 179 12.18 -15.63 -6.07
N PRO A 180 12.61 -14.37 -5.83
CA PRO A 180 13.15 -13.50 -6.88
C PRO A 180 14.38 -14.08 -7.58
N LYS A 181 15.21 -14.85 -6.85
CA LYS A 181 16.45 -15.47 -7.37
C LYS A 181 16.19 -16.70 -8.24
N LEU A 182 14.96 -17.18 -8.33
CA LEU A 182 14.58 -18.32 -9.16
C LEU A 182 14.29 -17.93 -10.63
N PHE A 183 14.93 -16.86 -11.12
CA PHE A 183 14.81 -16.35 -12.49
C PHE A 183 13.36 -16.01 -12.89
N VAL A 184 12.55 -15.56 -11.94
CA VAL A 184 11.18 -15.09 -12.17
C VAL A 184 11.20 -13.74 -12.91
N SER A 185 10.15 -13.47 -13.68
CA SER A 185 10.02 -12.23 -14.45
C SER A 185 9.69 -11.04 -13.56
N SER A 186 8.82 -11.20 -12.57
CA SER A 186 8.59 -10.19 -11.53
C SER A 186 8.29 -10.86 -10.21
N PHE A 187 8.48 -10.12 -9.12
CA PHE A 187 8.12 -10.57 -7.78
C PHE A 187 7.27 -9.53 -7.05
N THR A 188 6.11 -9.96 -6.56
CA THR A 188 5.21 -9.15 -5.72
C THR A 188 5.07 -9.80 -4.35
N LEU A 189 5.46 -9.09 -3.30
CA LEU A 189 5.18 -9.46 -1.91
C LEU A 189 3.84 -8.84 -1.51
N VAL A 190 2.83 -9.67 -1.26
CA VAL A 190 1.58 -9.22 -0.64
C VAL A 190 1.71 -9.46 0.86
N LEU A 191 1.84 -8.38 1.62
CA LEU A 191 1.89 -8.39 3.08
C LEU A 191 0.71 -7.56 3.58
N PRO A 192 -0.48 -8.17 3.81
CA PRO A 192 -1.69 -7.42 4.11
C PRO A 192 -1.58 -6.53 5.36
N PHE A 193 -0.81 -6.94 6.36
CA PHE A 193 -0.60 -6.21 7.60
C PHE A 193 0.90 -6.06 7.92
N PHE A 194 1.33 -4.84 8.23
CA PHE A 194 2.71 -4.52 8.60
C PHE A 194 2.86 -4.42 10.13
N PRO A 195 3.35 -5.47 10.83
CA PRO A 195 3.13 -5.66 12.27
C PRO A 195 3.89 -4.68 13.17
N THR A 196 5.01 -4.14 12.71
CA THR A 196 5.81 -3.17 13.49
C THR A 196 5.44 -1.72 13.21
N GLY A 197 4.44 -1.47 12.36
CA GLY A 197 4.07 -0.11 11.91
C GLY A 197 3.60 0.83 13.02
N THR A 198 3.14 0.31 14.17
CA THR A 198 2.75 1.13 15.32
C THR A 198 3.93 1.65 16.15
N PHE A 199 5.15 1.22 15.84
CA PHE A 199 6.38 1.74 16.48
C PHE A 199 7.31 2.30 15.41
N GLU A 200 6.78 3.33 14.75
CA GLU A 200 7.39 4.08 13.66
C GLU A 200 8.22 5.26 14.16
N ARG A 201 7.83 5.92 15.25
CA ARG A 201 8.50 7.10 15.77
C ARG A 201 9.19 6.85 17.12
N MET A 202 10.28 7.56 17.34
CA MET A 202 10.94 7.66 18.65
C MET A 202 10.26 8.77 19.46
N GLU A 203 9.95 8.51 20.73
CA GLU A 203 9.50 9.56 21.65
C GLU A 203 10.69 10.07 22.47
N ASP A 204 11.60 9.17 22.85
CA ASP A 204 12.82 9.46 23.59
C ASP A 204 14.09 8.98 22.86
N GLU A 205 15.24 9.60 23.19
CA GLU A 205 16.55 9.12 22.73
C GLU A 205 16.82 7.71 23.25
N GLY A 206 17.12 6.78 22.33
CA GLY A 206 17.31 5.37 22.62
C GLY A 206 16.13 4.46 22.22
N ASP A 207 14.97 5.03 21.89
CA ASP A 207 13.89 4.26 21.28
C ASP A 207 14.34 3.68 19.93
N VAL A 208 13.97 2.43 19.66
CA VAL A 208 14.31 1.74 18.41
C VAL A 208 13.06 1.60 17.55
N ALA A 209 12.92 2.46 16.54
CA ALA A 209 11.80 2.42 15.59
C ALA A 209 11.78 1.10 14.78
N THR A 210 11.10 0.08 15.30
CA THR A 210 11.08 -1.27 14.70
C THR A 210 10.38 -1.33 13.34
N ALA A 211 9.49 -0.37 13.04
CA ALA A 211 8.92 -0.20 11.70
C ALA A 211 10.03 0.03 10.66
N PHE A 212 11.00 0.90 10.98
CA PHE A 212 12.13 1.20 10.12
C PHE A 212 13.00 -0.04 9.89
N THR A 213 13.32 -0.79 10.95
CA THR A 213 14.13 -2.01 10.83
C THR A 213 13.48 -3.04 9.90
N LEU A 214 12.18 -3.32 10.06
CA LEU A 214 11.47 -4.27 9.21
C LEU A 214 11.40 -3.80 7.76
N ALA A 215 11.10 -2.51 7.53
CA ALA A 215 11.07 -1.93 6.20
C ALA A 215 12.43 -2.02 5.51
N ARG A 216 13.54 -1.80 6.24
CA ARG A 216 14.91 -1.96 5.72
C ARG A 216 15.23 -3.41 5.39
N ILE A 217 14.82 -4.37 6.22
CA ILE A 217 14.96 -5.81 5.91
C ILE A 217 14.24 -6.12 4.59
N LEU A 218 12.98 -5.71 4.43
CA LEU A 218 12.25 -5.93 3.17
C LEU A 218 12.88 -5.18 1.97
N SER A 219 13.51 -4.04 2.21
CA SER A 219 14.22 -3.30 1.15
C SER A 219 15.45 -4.03 0.60
N HIS A 220 15.93 -5.05 1.30
CA HIS A 220 17.06 -5.90 0.87
C HIS A 220 16.61 -7.19 0.18
N ILE A 221 15.32 -7.33 -0.15
CA ILE A 221 14.84 -8.43 -1.00
C ILE A 221 15.58 -8.38 -2.35
N PRO A 222 16.12 -9.51 -2.84
CA PRO A 222 16.81 -9.54 -4.12
C PRO A 222 15.92 -9.11 -5.29
N ILE A 223 16.51 -8.39 -6.22
CA ILE A 223 15.84 -7.91 -7.43
C ILE A 223 15.59 -9.09 -8.38
N SER A 224 14.37 -9.19 -8.91
CA SER A 224 13.99 -10.20 -9.92
C SER A 224 14.44 -9.78 -11.32
N ARG A 225 14.25 -10.61 -12.37
CA ARG A 225 14.70 -10.24 -13.72
C ARG A 225 14.04 -8.98 -14.26
N GLY A 226 12.78 -8.73 -13.91
CA GLY A 226 12.02 -7.57 -14.34
C GLY A 226 12.08 -6.38 -13.40
N GLY A 227 12.90 -6.43 -12.35
CA GLY A 227 13.16 -5.29 -11.48
C GLY A 227 12.83 -5.51 -9.99
N PRO A 228 12.73 -4.41 -9.22
CA PRO A 228 12.57 -4.44 -7.78
C PRO A 228 11.27 -5.11 -7.37
N THR A 229 11.21 -5.56 -6.12
CA THR A 229 10.03 -6.21 -5.56
C THR A 229 8.92 -5.19 -5.39
N SER A 230 7.71 -5.49 -5.86
CA SER A 230 6.50 -4.73 -5.50
C SER A 230 5.97 -5.21 -4.15
N LEU A 231 5.76 -4.31 -3.19
CA LEU A 231 5.17 -4.63 -1.90
C LEU A 231 3.74 -4.11 -1.87
N VAL A 232 2.75 -4.97 -1.68
CA VAL A 232 1.35 -4.58 -1.47
C VAL A 232 1.04 -4.73 0.01
N THR A 233 0.64 -3.64 0.67
CA THR A 233 0.19 -3.62 2.07
C THR A 233 -1.05 -2.75 2.20
N PHE A 234 -1.93 -3.08 3.15
CA PHE A 234 -3.18 -2.35 3.35
C PHE A 234 -3.07 -1.45 4.58
N ASP A 235 -3.64 -0.25 4.48
CA ASP A 235 -3.84 0.73 5.57
C ASP A 235 -2.68 0.82 6.57
N ILE A 236 -1.46 1.00 6.04
CA ILE A 236 -0.24 1.17 6.85
C ILE A 236 -0.42 2.28 7.89
N HIS A 237 0.11 2.07 9.10
CA HIS A 237 -0.20 2.89 10.26
C HIS A 237 0.15 4.36 10.03
N ALA A 238 1.35 4.65 9.52
CA ALA A 238 1.74 6.00 9.11
C ALA A 238 2.17 6.00 7.63
N LEU A 239 1.57 6.88 6.83
CA LEU A 239 1.93 7.03 5.40
C LEU A 239 3.42 7.41 5.21
N GLN A 240 4.01 8.06 6.21
CA GLN A 240 5.43 8.41 6.27
C GLN A 240 6.35 7.19 6.30
N GLU A 241 5.87 6.01 6.70
CA GLU A 241 6.62 4.76 6.61
C GLU A 241 7.04 4.43 5.17
N ARG A 242 6.42 5.06 4.15
CA ARG A 242 6.92 5.02 2.75
C ARG A 242 8.41 5.37 2.65
N PHE A 243 8.88 6.31 3.45
CA PHE A 243 10.28 6.75 3.48
C PHE A 243 11.20 5.76 4.23
N TYR A 244 10.64 4.77 4.93
CA TYR A 244 11.41 3.71 5.57
C TYR A 244 11.76 2.59 4.60
N PHE A 245 11.13 2.52 3.45
CA PHE A 245 11.54 1.62 2.37
C PHE A 245 12.71 2.25 1.59
N GLY A 246 13.68 1.42 1.20
CA GLY A 246 14.79 1.80 0.33
C GLY A 246 14.41 1.65 -1.15
N ASP A 247 15.33 2.03 -2.04
CA ASP A 247 15.05 2.17 -3.47
C ASP A 247 14.81 0.84 -4.22
N ASN A 248 15.15 -0.30 -3.59
CA ASN A 248 15.05 -1.63 -4.20
C ASN A 248 13.71 -2.34 -3.95
N ILE A 249 12.73 -1.63 -3.40
CA ILE A 249 11.37 -2.12 -3.19
C ILE A 249 10.37 -1.03 -3.54
N LEU A 250 9.24 -1.41 -4.13
CA LEU A 250 8.18 -0.51 -4.58
C LEU A 250 6.94 -0.69 -3.69
N PRO A 251 6.78 0.08 -2.60
CA PRO A 251 5.62 0.00 -1.74
C PRO A 251 4.36 0.58 -2.41
N CYS A 252 3.40 -0.29 -2.66
CA CYS A 252 2.01 -0.02 -3.01
C CYS A 252 1.17 -0.09 -1.72
N PHE A 253 0.56 1.03 -1.36
CA PHE A 253 -0.29 1.13 -0.17
C PHE A 253 -1.74 1.15 -0.62
N GLU A 254 -2.43 0.06 -0.32
CA GLU A 254 -3.85 -0.14 -0.60
C GLU A 254 -4.69 0.21 0.64
N SER A 255 -6.00 0.30 0.47
CA SER A 255 -6.93 0.58 1.58
C SER A 255 -8.11 -0.39 1.58
N GLY A 256 -8.54 -0.80 2.76
CA GLY A 256 -9.76 -1.60 2.98
C GLY A 256 -11.04 -0.78 2.99
N ILE A 257 -10.95 0.56 3.02
CA ILE A 257 -12.12 1.46 3.06
C ILE A 257 -13.13 1.24 1.91
N PRO A 258 -12.75 0.91 0.66
CA PRO A 258 -13.72 0.56 -0.37
C PRO A 258 -14.63 -0.62 0.01
N LEU A 259 -14.11 -1.61 0.74
CA LEU A 259 -14.89 -2.75 1.24
C LEU A 259 -15.91 -2.29 2.27
N LEU A 260 -15.48 -1.44 3.21
CA LEU A 260 -16.38 -0.82 4.20
C LEU A 260 -17.51 -0.06 3.48
N LYS A 261 -17.18 0.81 2.51
CA LYS A 261 -18.18 1.61 1.79
C LYS A 261 -19.23 0.74 1.10
N ASN A 262 -18.81 -0.32 0.42
CA ASN A 262 -19.74 -1.28 -0.19
C ASN A 262 -20.64 -1.92 0.88
N ARG A 263 -20.06 -2.34 2.02
CA ARG A 263 -20.83 -2.94 3.10
C ARG A 263 -21.85 -1.98 3.73
N LEU A 264 -21.48 -0.71 3.93
CA LEU A 264 -22.36 0.33 4.47
C LEU A 264 -23.54 0.63 3.54
N GLN A 265 -23.34 0.58 2.22
CA GLN A 265 -24.41 0.75 1.23
C GLN A 265 -25.44 -0.39 1.25
N GLN A 266 -25.06 -1.56 1.75
CA GLN A 266 -25.96 -2.72 1.86
C GLN A 266 -26.77 -2.71 3.16
N LEU A 267 -26.52 -1.77 4.08
CA LEU A 267 -27.27 -1.67 5.32
C LEU A 267 -28.66 -1.06 5.09
N PRO A 268 -29.69 -1.50 5.82
CA PRO A 268 -31.04 -0.96 5.68
C PRO A 268 -31.16 0.52 6.07
N ASP A 269 -30.23 1.03 6.88
CA ASP A 269 -30.13 2.41 7.34
C ASP A 269 -28.95 3.18 6.72
N SER A 270 -28.55 2.81 5.50
CA SER A 270 -27.41 3.42 4.76
C SER A 270 -27.44 4.94 4.72
N ASP A 271 -28.64 5.53 4.66
CA ASP A 271 -28.84 6.98 4.56
C ASP A 271 -28.68 7.74 5.90
N ASN A 272 -28.64 7.02 7.03
CA ASN A 272 -28.52 7.59 8.38
C ASN A 272 -27.15 7.33 9.03
N ILE A 273 -26.16 6.93 8.25
CA ILE A 273 -24.82 6.60 8.76
C ILE A 273 -23.99 7.86 8.97
N ALA A 274 -23.26 7.91 10.09
CA ALA A 274 -22.16 8.85 10.33
C ALA A 274 -20.87 8.10 10.64
N ILE A 275 -19.73 8.67 10.25
CA ILE A 275 -18.41 8.10 10.51
C ILE A 275 -17.81 8.82 11.71
N ALA A 276 -17.41 8.05 12.73
CA ALA A 276 -16.64 8.54 13.86
C ALA A 276 -15.17 8.13 13.75
N PHE A 277 -14.28 9.04 14.06
CA PHE A 277 -12.85 8.75 14.23
C PHE A 277 -12.49 8.77 15.72
N PRO A 278 -11.90 7.69 16.25
CA PRO A 278 -11.61 7.58 17.68
C PRO A 278 -10.50 8.53 18.15
N ASP A 279 -9.65 9.00 17.24
CA ASP A 279 -8.64 10.04 17.47
C ASP A 279 -8.29 10.81 16.17
N ASP A 280 -7.45 11.84 16.32
CA ASP A 280 -6.99 12.68 15.21
C ASP A 280 -6.12 11.89 14.20
N GLY A 281 -5.49 10.78 14.59
CA GLY A 281 -4.67 9.94 13.73
C GLY A 281 -5.53 9.18 12.72
N ALA A 282 -6.56 8.51 13.22
CA ALA A 282 -7.57 7.84 12.39
C ALA A 282 -8.26 8.81 11.42
N TRP A 283 -8.63 10.01 11.91
CA TRP A 283 -9.20 11.06 11.06
C TRP A 283 -8.26 11.42 9.92
N LYS A 284 -7.00 11.78 10.21
CA LYS A 284 -5.99 12.14 9.18
C LYS A 284 -5.80 11.04 8.13
N ARG A 285 -5.92 9.77 8.51
CA ARG A 285 -5.72 8.62 7.62
C ARG A 285 -6.89 8.40 6.67
N PHE A 286 -8.13 8.53 7.15
CA PHE A 286 -9.30 8.05 6.43
C PHE A 286 -10.31 9.12 5.99
N HIS A 287 -10.25 10.33 6.54
CA HIS A 287 -11.28 11.35 6.31
C HIS A 287 -11.53 11.65 4.82
N LYS A 288 -10.47 11.68 3.99
CA LYS A 288 -10.60 11.94 2.54
C LYS A 288 -11.38 10.86 1.81
N GLN A 289 -11.27 9.60 2.22
CA GLN A 289 -11.95 8.47 1.60
C GLN A 289 -13.43 8.38 2.03
N LEU A 290 -13.77 8.98 3.17
CA LEU A 290 -15.06 8.92 3.85
C LEU A 290 -15.79 10.28 3.93
N GLN A 291 -15.31 11.30 3.23
CA GLN A 291 -15.83 12.67 3.27
C GLN A 291 -17.31 12.83 2.88
N HIS A 292 -17.92 11.82 2.27
CA HIS A 292 -19.34 11.83 1.89
C HIS A 292 -20.28 11.52 3.06
N PHE A 293 -19.75 11.03 4.17
CA PHE A 293 -20.52 10.78 5.38
C PHE A 293 -20.39 11.94 6.37
N PRO A 294 -21.45 12.27 7.13
CA PRO A 294 -21.33 13.12 8.31
C PRO A 294 -20.21 12.63 9.21
N THR A 295 -19.30 13.53 9.55
CA THR A 295 -18.07 13.19 10.29
C THR A 295 -18.21 13.58 11.76
N ILE A 296 -17.77 12.67 12.62
CA ILE A 296 -17.66 12.84 14.06
C ILE A 296 -16.19 12.59 14.43
N VAL A 297 -15.60 13.49 15.22
CA VAL A 297 -14.21 13.36 15.66
C VAL A 297 -14.20 13.28 17.18
N CYS A 298 -13.55 12.24 17.69
CA CYS A 298 -13.25 12.12 19.10
C CYS A 298 -11.78 12.48 19.36
N ALA A 299 -11.49 12.97 20.55
CA ALA A 299 -10.14 13.24 21.02
C ALA A 299 -9.77 12.26 22.13
N LYS A 300 -8.61 11.62 21.97
CA LYS A 300 -8.00 10.81 23.02
C LYS A 300 -7.22 11.72 23.97
N VAL A 301 -7.68 11.82 25.21
CA VAL A 301 -7.03 12.57 26.28
C VAL A 301 -6.42 11.57 27.26
N ARG A 302 -5.17 11.83 27.67
CA ARG A 302 -4.52 11.06 28.75
C ARG A 302 -4.64 11.87 30.03
N GLU A 303 -5.33 11.33 31.03
CA GLU A 303 -5.42 11.89 32.38
C GLU A 303 -4.73 10.91 33.34
N GLY A 304 -3.46 11.20 33.66
CA GLY A 304 -2.59 10.24 34.35
C GLY A 304 -2.44 8.94 33.54
N ASP A 305 -2.66 7.79 34.19
CA ASP A 305 -2.63 6.47 33.56
C ASP A 305 -3.94 6.12 32.82
N GLN A 306 -5.00 6.92 32.96
CA GLN A 306 -6.28 6.66 32.33
C GLN A 306 -6.35 7.27 30.92
N ARG A 307 -6.89 6.47 29.99
CA ARG A 307 -7.18 6.90 28.61
C ARG A 307 -8.66 7.22 28.53
N ILE A 308 -8.98 8.49 28.35
CA ILE A 308 -10.35 8.98 28.22
C ILE A 308 -10.56 9.43 26.77
N VAL A 309 -11.72 9.12 26.20
CA VAL A 309 -12.13 9.64 24.90
C VAL A 309 -13.17 10.74 25.15
N ARG A 310 -13.07 11.85 24.41
CA ARG A 310 -14.04 12.95 24.47
C ARG A 310 -14.55 13.27 23.07
N LEU A 311 -15.83 13.60 22.94
CA LEU A 311 -16.38 14.10 21.68
C LEU A 311 -15.78 15.50 21.41
N LYS A 312 -15.15 15.68 20.26
CA LYS A 312 -14.51 16.95 19.86
C LYS A 312 -15.41 17.71 18.88
N GLU A 313 -15.87 17.03 17.83
CA GLU A 313 -16.69 17.60 16.75
C GLU A 313 -17.71 16.59 16.23
N GLY A 314 -18.83 17.08 15.70
CA GLY A 314 -19.90 16.27 15.10
C GLY A 314 -21.09 15.98 16.03
N GLU A 315 -22.17 15.45 15.45
CA GLU A 315 -23.44 15.16 16.14
C GLU A 315 -23.81 13.69 15.97
N PRO A 316 -23.60 12.83 16.99
CA PRO A 316 -23.95 11.42 16.94
C PRO A 316 -25.45 11.15 17.12
N LYS A 317 -26.23 12.09 17.67
CA LYS A 317 -27.59 11.84 18.13
C LYS A 317 -28.50 11.29 17.02
N GLY A 318 -29.16 10.17 17.29
CA GLY A 318 -30.14 9.53 16.39
C GLY A 318 -29.53 8.83 15.17
N ARG A 319 -28.21 8.78 15.05
CA ARG A 319 -27.51 8.20 13.89
C ARG A 319 -26.98 6.80 14.16
N HIS A 320 -26.77 6.03 13.08
CA HIS A 320 -25.90 4.86 13.12
C HIS A 320 -24.45 5.34 12.97
N VAL A 321 -23.70 5.31 14.06
CA VAL A 321 -22.31 5.79 14.07
C VAL A 321 -21.36 4.62 13.84
N VAL A 322 -20.49 4.73 12.84
CA VAL A 322 -19.45 3.74 12.54
C VAL A 322 -18.09 4.30 12.91
N ILE A 323 -17.46 3.72 13.93
CA ILE A 323 -16.11 4.05 14.37
C ILE A 323 -15.11 3.43 13.37
N VAL A 324 -14.24 4.23 12.77
CA VAL A 324 -13.26 3.78 11.77
C VAL A 324 -11.85 4.00 12.28
N ASP A 325 -11.03 2.94 12.29
CA ASP A 325 -9.60 2.99 12.62
C ASP A 325 -8.80 2.02 11.73
N ASP A 326 -7.46 2.11 11.72
CA ASP A 326 -6.63 1.21 10.90
C ASP A 326 -6.52 -0.17 11.54
N LEU A 327 -6.37 -0.21 12.85
CA LEU A 327 -6.13 -1.43 13.60
C LEU A 327 -6.73 -1.39 15.00
N VAL A 328 -6.82 -2.56 15.62
CA VAL A 328 -7.16 -2.70 17.03
C VAL A 328 -6.32 -3.77 17.71
N GLN A 329 -5.77 -3.41 18.87
CA GLN A 329 -5.08 -4.33 19.77
C GLN A 329 -5.92 -4.62 21.02
N SER A 330 -5.81 -3.80 22.07
CA SER A 330 -6.54 -4.03 23.33
C SER A 330 -8.03 -3.67 23.29
N GLY A 331 -8.44 -2.89 22.28
CA GLY A 331 -9.81 -2.40 22.12
C GLY A 331 -10.21 -1.23 23.02
N GLY A 332 -9.32 -0.75 23.90
CA GLY A 332 -9.65 0.29 24.88
C GLY A 332 -10.19 1.58 24.26
N THR A 333 -9.48 2.14 23.27
CA THR A 333 -9.90 3.39 22.61
C THR A 333 -11.26 3.25 21.94
N LEU A 334 -11.50 2.15 21.22
CA LEU A 334 -12.76 1.92 20.50
C LEU A 334 -13.95 1.76 21.46
N ARG A 335 -13.76 1.04 22.58
CA ARG A 335 -14.82 0.87 23.60
C ARG A 335 -15.14 2.17 24.33
N GLU A 336 -14.14 2.96 24.68
CA GLU A 336 -14.40 4.28 25.29
C GLU A 336 -15.06 5.23 24.29
N CYS A 337 -14.65 5.19 23.01
CA CYS A 337 -15.33 5.94 21.95
C CYS A 337 -16.81 5.50 21.81
N GLN A 338 -17.09 4.20 21.81
CA GLN A 338 -18.45 3.65 21.79
C GLN A 338 -19.30 4.18 22.96
N LYS A 339 -18.79 4.14 24.19
CA LYS A 339 -19.52 4.68 25.36
C LYS A 339 -19.80 6.18 25.23
N VAL A 340 -18.82 6.95 24.78
CA VAL A 340 -18.97 8.40 24.58
C VAL A 340 -20.04 8.68 23.53
N LEU A 341 -20.01 8.00 22.39
CA LEU A 341 -20.99 8.17 21.32
C LEU A 341 -22.40 7.77 21.78
N ALA A 342 -22.53 6.68 22.55
CA ALA A 342 -23.80 6.24 23.12
C ALA A 342 -24.36 7.29 24.11
N ALA A 343 -23.50 7.83 24.99
CA ALA A 343 -23.89 8.87 25.94
C ALA A 343 -24.34 10.18 25.26
N HIS A 344 -23.87 10.44 24.03
CA HIS A 344 -24.31 11.57 23.20
C HIS A 344 -25.51 11.21 22.29
N GLY A 345 -26.14 10.05 22.49
CA GLY A 345 -27.41 9.68 21.89
C GLY A 345 -27.32 9.02 20.51
N ALA A 346 -26.17 8.43 20.14
CA ALA A 346 -26.09 7.55 18.97
C ALA A 346 -27.21 6.49 19.03
N ALA A 347 -27.87 6.21 17.91
CA ALA A 347 -28.93 5.20 17.85
C ALA A 347 -28.38 3.78 17.75
N LYS A 348 -27.27 3.63 17.03
CA LYS A 348 -26.52 2.39 16.84
C LYS A 348 -25.04 2.71 16.76
N ILE A 349 -24.20 1.80 17.21
CA ILE A 349 -22.74 1.95 17.09
C ILE A 349 -22.16 0.70 16.45
N SER A 350 -21.33 0.89 15.43
CA SER A 350 -20.55 -0.17 14.82
C SER A 350 -19.09 0.26 14.74
N ALA A 351 -18.20 -0.69 14.51
CA ALA A 351 -16.79 -0.40 14.33
C ALA A 351 -16.27 -1.07 13.05
N TYR A 352 -15.29 -0.43 12.43
CA TYR A 352 -14.49 -0.99 11.37
C TYR A 352 -13.02 -0.81 11.71
N VAL A 353 -12.25 -1.87 11.56
CA VAL A 353 -10.80 -1.77 11.42
C VAL A 353 -10.31 -2.58 10.24
N THR A 354 -9.24 -2.15 9.60
CA THR A 354 -8.58 -3.00 8.60
C THR A 354 -7.92 -4.19 9.29
N HIS A 355 -7.17 -3.95 10.37
CA HIS A 355 -6.37 -4.97 11.05
C HIS A 355 -6.87 -5.30 12.47
N GLY A 356 -7.60 -6.41 12.60
CA GLY A 356 -7.98 -6.97 13.90
C GLY A 356 -6.83 -7.79 14.53
N ILE A 357 -5.98 -7.19 15.36
CA ILE A 357 -4.79 -7.88 15.92
C ILE A 357 -5.15 -8.68 17.18
N PHE A 358 -5.94 -8.08 18.07
CA PHE A 358 -6.50 -8.68 19.29
C PHE A 358 -5.60 -9.63 20.10
N PRO A 359 -4.42 -9.18 20.59
CA PRO A 359 -3.59 -10.01 21.46
C PRO A 359 -4.34 -10.43 22.72
N ASN A 360 -4.01 -11.63 23.24
CA ASN A 360 -4.63 -12.19 24.45
C ASN A 360 -6.16 -12.29 24.37
N LYS A 361 -6.71 -12.56 23.17
CA LYS A 361 -8.16 -12.67 22.92
C LYS A 361 -8.93 -11.41 23.36
N SER A 362 -8.32 -10.23 23.24
CA SER A 362 -8.98 -8.96 23.60
C SER A 362 -10.25 -8.67 22.78
N TRP A 363 -10.46 -9.37 21.65
CA TRP A 363 -11.71 -9.35 20.90
C TRP A 363 -12.93 -9.77 21.75
N GLN A 364 -12.75 -10.59 22.80
CA GLN A 364 -13.81 -11.01 23.72
C GLN A 364 -14.46 -9.86 24.50
N ARG A 365 -13.82 -8.69 24.52
CA ARG A 365 -14.31 -7.48 25.23
C ARG A 365 -15.37 -6.72 24.45
N PHE A 366 -15.62 -7.10 23.19
CA PHE A 366 -16.59 -6.49 22.31
C PHE A 366 -17.87 -7.32 22.32
N GLU A 367 -18.91 -6.77 22.93
CA GLU A 367 -20.22 -7.39 23.04
C GLU A 367 -21.09 -7.01 21.83
N HIS A 368 -22.11 -7.81 21.56
CA HIS A 368 -23.04 -7.60 20.45
C HIS A 368 -24.31 -6.89 20.93
N ASP A 369 -24.64 -5.75 20.32
CA ASP A 369 -25.90 -5.06 20.53
C ASP A 369 -27.00 -5.69 19.66
N ASN A 370 -27.89 -6.45 20.29
CA ASN A 370 -29.02 -7.15 19.65
C ASN A 370 -30.31 -6.31 19.58
N GLY A 371 -30.34 -5.04 20.00
CA GLY A 371 -31.65 -4.41 20.26
C GLY A 371 -31.70 -2.91 20.55
N GLY A 372 -30.69 -2.13 20.19
CA GLY A 372 -30.72 -0.67 20.34
C GLY A 372 -30.25 -0.19 21.72
N ASN A 373 -29.31 -0.92 22.31
CA ASN A 373 -28.59 -0.51 23.52
C ASN A 373 -27.12 -0.23 23.15
N PRO A 374 -26.85 0.87 22.44
CA PRO A 374 -25.52 1.20 21.93
C PRO A 374 -24.49 1.41 23.04
N GLU A 375 -24.90 1.54 24.30
CA GLU A 375 -24.03 1.58 25.48
C GLU A 375 -23.44 0.21 25.87
N ASN A 376 -24.10 -0.89 25.51
CA ASN A 376 -23.72 -2.24 25.94
C ASN A 376 -22.91 -3.02 24.90
N GLY A 377 -22.90 -2.61 23.63
CA GLY A 377 -22.18 -3.36 22.60
C GLY A 377 -22.11 -2.66 21.26
N LEU A 378 -21.55 -3.37 20.28
CA LEU A 378 -21.52 -2.96 18.88
C LEU A 378 -22.59 -3.75 18.10
N THR A 379 -23.29 -3.08 17.19
CA THR A 379 -24.20 -3.74 16.24
C THR A 379 -23.41 -4.58 15.25
N TYR A 380 -22.33 -4.02 14.68
CA TYR A 380 -21.40 -4.71 13.81
C TYR A 380 -19.97 -4.33 14.15
N PHE A 381 -19.06 -5.28 14.01
CA PHE A 381 -17.63 -5.05 14.03
C PHE A 381 -17.00 -5.64 12.77
N TRP A 382 -16.87 -4.82 11.74
CA TRP A 382 -16.22 -5.20 10.51
C TRP A 382 -14.71 -5.22 10.67
N ILE A 383 -14.08 -6.32 10.29
CA ILE A 383 -12.63 -6.44 10.16
C ILE A 383 -12.29 -7.00 8.78
N THR A 384 -11.06 -6.83 8.32
CA THR A 384 -10.60 -7.54 7.12
C THR A 384 -9.88 -8.83 7.45
N ASP A 385 -9.56 -9.64 6.44
CA ASP A 385 -8.76 -10.85 6.57
C ASP A 385 -7.24 -10.63 6.51
N SER A 386 -6.78 -9.40 6.75
CA SER A 386 -5.36 -9.07 6.88
C SER A 386 -4.64 -9.80 8.03
N CYS A 387 -5.38 -10.26 9.04
CA CYS A 387 -4.87 -10.96 10.21
C CYS A 387 -5.51 -12.37 10.30
N PRO A 388 -4.97 -13.39 9.60
CA PRO A 388 -5.65 -14.67 9.42
C PRO A 388 -5.91 -15.45 10.71
N LEU A 389 -5.03 -15.32 11.72
CA LEU A 389 -5.23 -15.99 13.02
C LEU A 389 -6.44 -15.43 13.75
N THR A 390 -6.61 -14.11 13.76
CA THR A 390 -7.79 -13.46 14.33
C THR A 390 -9.06 -13.87 13.61
N VAL A 391 -9.06 -13.86 12.27
CA VAL A 391 -10.22 -14.25 11.45
C VAL A 391 -10.73 -15.63 11.87
N LYS A 392 -9.83 -16.60 12.08
CA LYS A 392 -10.19 -17.95 12.54
C LYS A 392 -10.88 -17.94 13.91
N GLU A 393 -10.53 -17.01 14.79
CA GLU A 393 -11.14 -16.90 16.13
C GLU A 393 -12.50 -16.19 16.11
N VAL A 394 -12.76 -15.29 15.15
CA VAL A 394 -13.94 -14.40 15.19
C VAL A 394 -14.96 -14.61 14.06
N ALA A 395 -14.64 -15.33 12.98
CA ALA A 395 -15.47 -15.41 11.77
C ALA A 395 -16.94 -15.80 11.96
N ASN A 396 -17.29 -16.48 13.06
CA ASN A 396 -18.66 -16.90 13.39
C ASN A 396 -19.12 -16.38 14.75
N ARG A 397 -18.62 -15.21 15.17
CA ARG A 397 -18.91 -14.63 16.48
C ARG A 397 -19.38 -13.20 16.32
N ALA A 398 -20.64 -12.95 16.67
CA ALA A 398 -21.12 -11.57 16.76
C ALA A 398 -20.27 -10.79 17.81
N PRO A 399 -20.03 -9.48 17.60
CA PRO A 399 -20.51 -8.65 16.49
C PRO A 399 -19.66 -8.73 15.20
N PHE A 400 -18.68 -9.63 15.12
CA PHE A 400 -17.68 -9.62 14.07
C PHE A 400 -18.19 -10.09 12.71
N GLU A 401 -17.83 -9.34 11.67
CA GLU A 401 -18.06 -9.68 10.27
C GLU A 401 -16.77 -9.43 9.48
N VAL A 402 -16.34 -10.40 8.67
CA VAL A 402 -15.07 -10.33 7.94
C VAL A 402 -15.30 -9.89 6.50
N LEU A 403 -14.75 -8.72 6.15
CA LEU A 403 -14.73 -8.17 4.80
C LEU A 403 -13.45 -8.63 4.09
N SER A 404 -13.58 -9.51 3.09
CA SER A 404 -12.41 -10.14 2.48
C SER A 404 -11.61 -9.19 1.59
N LEU A 405 -10.28 -9.19 1.74
CA LEU A 405 -9.34 -8.49 0.86
C LEU A 405 -9.09 -9.21 -0.46
N ALA A 406 -9.70 -10.39 -0.69
CA ALA A 406 -9.42 -11.23 -1.84
C ALA A 406 -9.52 -10.49 -3.18
N GLY A 407 -10.65 -9.82 -3.43
CA GLY A 407 -10.85 -9.02 -4.64
C GLY A 407 -9.85 -7.87 -4.78
N SER A 408 -9.54 -7.16 -3.69
CA SER A 408 -8.55 -6.06 -3.70
C SER A 408 -7.14 -6.57 -4.00
N ILE A 409 -6.74 -7.70 -3.42
CA ILE A 409 -5.44 -8.33 -3.67
C ILE A 409 -5.38 -8.86 -5.11
N ALA A 410 -6.42 -9.53 -5.59
CA ALA A 410 -6.49 -10.01 -6.97
C ALA A 410 -6.36 -8.86 -7.98
N ALA A 411 -7.02 -7.73 -7.71
CA ALA A 411 -6.90 -6.52 -8.52
C ALA A 411 -5.48 -5.94 -8.50
N ALA A 412 -4.85 -5.83 -7.32
CA ALA A 412 -3.49 -5.31 -7.17
C ALA A 412 -2.43 -6.21 -7.85
N LEU A 413 -2.66 -7.52 -7.92
CA LEU A 413 -1.76 -8.45 -8.59
C LEU A 413 -1.79 -8.33 -10.13
N ARG A 414 -2.87 -7.82 -10.73
CA ARG A 414 -3.00 -7.71 -12.20
C ARG A 414 -2.24 -6.53 -12.84
N ILE A 415 -1.59 -5.68 -12.03
CA ILE A 415 -0.92 -4.44 -12.47
C ILE A 415 0.35 -4.71 -13.30
#